data_AF-A0A950SHA1-F1
#
_entry.id   AF-A0A950SHA1-F1
#
_cell.length_a   1.000
_cell.length_b   1.000
_cell.length_c   1.000
_cell.angle_alpha   90.00
_cell.angle_beta   90.00
_cell.angle_gamma   90.00
#
_symmetry.space_group_name_H-M   'P 1'
#
loop_
_entity.id
_entity.type
_entity.pdbx_description
1 polymer ?
#
loop_
_entity_poly.entity_id
_entity_poly.type
_entity_poly.pdbx_seq_one_letter_code
_entity_poly.pdbx_strand_id
1 'polypeptide(L)'
;MSGEPDVLSFDEFKLYYESTEKVTDRRLDTNRWNYSACAAILVGLAAIVKWGVVSAELRWIGVTAVVLLCMMAVLFCQLWIAQIRDFKKLNDAKFEVLNQMAPLLDFDPSNPSRVRSYQPFEREWNRLKDEGAVNKVRKLNIIALKSSHMEQFIPRAFQLVFIAVLVALTFLILAPPTLPISPPSKAIPKAVR
;
A
#
# COMPACT_ATOMS: atom_id res chain seq x y z
N MET A 1 -22.67 18.34 -29.98
CA MET A 1 -22.56 17.09 -30.77
C MET A 1 -21.18 17.10 -31.40
N SER A 2 -20.17 16.57 -30.71
CA SER A 2 -18.80 16.43 -31.23
C SER A 2 -18.71 15.10 -31.97
N GLY A 3 -18.64 15.14 -33.30
CA GLY A 3 -18.44 13.94 -34.11
C GLY A 3 -17.15 13.22 -33.68
N GLU A 4 -17.23 11.91 -33.47
CA GLU A 4 -16.03 11.09 -33.28
C GLU A 4 -15.12 11.24 -34.51
N PRO A 5 -13.79 11.28 -34.32
CA PRO A 5 -12.87 11.37 -35.44
C PRO A 5 -12.94 10.08 -36.27
N ASP A 6 -13.14 10.22 -37.59
CA ASP A 6 -13.16 9.08 -38.52
C ASP A 6 -11.82 8.30 -38.54
N VAL A 7 -10.71 8.94 -38.15
CA VAL A 7 -9.34 8.44 -38.35
C VAL A 7 -8.36 9.01 -37.30
N LEU A 8 -7.57 8.15 -36.65
CA LEU A 8 -6.63 8.48 -35.55
C LEU A 8 -5.14 8.25 -35.87
N SER A 9 -4.28 9.06 -35.24
CA SER A 9 -2.82 8.97 -35.39
C SER A 9 -2.25 7.75 -34.65
N PHE A 10 -1.51 6.91 -35.37
CA PHE A 10 -0.73 5.84 -34.75
C PHE A 10 0.33 6.36 -33.78
N ASP A 11 0.97 7.51 -34.06
CA ASP A 11 1.98 8.10 -33.17
C ASP A 11 1.38 8.58 -31.84
N GLU A 12 0.18 9.18 -31.88
CA GLU A 12 -0.55 9.57 -30.67
C GLU A 12 -0.94 8.34 -29.84
N PHE A 13 -1.44 7.30 -30.50
CA PHE A 13 -1.75 6.02 -29.85
C PHE A 13 -0.51 5.40 -29.21
N LYS A 14 0.61 5.34 -29.93
CA LYS A 14 1.86 4.80 -29.43
C LYS A 14 2.38 5.59 -28.23
N LEU A 15 2.38 6.92 -28.30
CA LEU A 15 2.79 7.78 -27.19
C LEU A 15 1.92 7.55 -25.94
N TYR A 16 0.61 7.42 -26.14
CA TYR A 16 -0.33 7.18 -25.05
C TYR A 16 -0.21 5.76 -24.47
N TYR A 17 0.05 4.76 -25.31
CA TYR A 17 0.36 3.39 -24.90
C TYR A 17 1.63 3.34 -24.03
N GLU A 18 2.72 3.95 -24.47
CA GLU A 18 3.98 4.05 -23.70
C GLU A 18 3.78 4.79 -22.37
N SER A 19 2.92 5.81 -22.32
CA SER A 19 2.55 6.48 -21.08
C SER A 19 1.83 5.54 -20.11
N THR A 20 0.99 4.64 -20.63
CA THR A 20 0.23 3.66 -19.85
C THR A 20 1.13 2.58 -19.26
N GLU A 21 2.08 2.05 -20.04
CA GLU A 21 3.09 1.11 -19.53
C GLU A 21 3.92 1.73 -18.38
N LYS A 22 4.36 2.98 -18.54
CA LYS A 22 5.10 3.71 -17.49
C LYS A 22 4.32 3.84 -16.17
N VAL A 23 2.98 3.92 -16.21
CA VAL A 23 2.16 3.92 -14.98
C VAL A 23 2.21 2.56 -14.29
N THR A 24 2.16 1.48 -15.07
CA THR A 24 2.26 0.12 -14.55
C THR A 24 3.63 -0.14 -13.91
N ASP A 25 4.71 0.30 -14.56
CA ASP A 25 6.07 0.19 -14.02
C ASP A 25 6.23 0.96 -12.70
N ARG A 26 5.77 2.22 -12.65
CA ARG A 26 5.78 3.04 -11.42
C ARG A 26 5.02 2.38 -10.27
N ARG A 27 3.90 1.70 -10.56
CA ARG A 27 3.14 0.95 -9.55
C ARG A 27 3.96 -0.21 -8.99
N LEU A 28 4.64 -0.98 -9.84
CA LEU A 28 5.49 -2.10 -9.41
C LEU A 28 6.68 -1.63 -8.58
N ASP A 29 7.36 -0.57 -9.01
CA ASP A 29 8.50 -0.02 -8.28
C ASP A 29 8.09 0.57 -6.93
N THR A 30 6.97 1.30 -6.88
CA THR A 30 6.42 1.82 -5.62
C THR A 30 6.04 0.68 -4.67
N ASN A 31 5.45 -0.40 -5.17
CA ASN A 31 5.13 -1.58 -4.36
C ASN A 31 6.38 -2.27 -3.80
N ARG A 32 7.44 -2.41 -4.61
CA ARG A 32 8.72 -2.98 -4.16
C ARG A 32 9.35 -2.10 -3.07
N TRP A 33 9.35 -0.79 -3.27
CA TRP A 33 9.88 0.15 -2.29
C TRP A 33 9.09 0.10 -0.98
N ASN A 34 7.75 0.14 -1.03
CA ASN A 34 6.90 0.04 0.15
C ASN A 34 7.11 -1.28 0.91
N TYR A 35 7.25 -2.40 0.20
CA TYR A 35 7.59 -3.69 0.81
C TYR A 35 8.92 -3.62 1.55
N SER A 36 9.96 -3.07 0.92
CA SER A 36 11.28 -2.93 1.52
C SER A 36 11.27 -2.03 2.77
N ALA A 37 10.47 -0.96 2.75
CA ALA A 37 10.29 -0.07 3.89
C ALA A 37 9.61 -0.80 5.06
N CYS A 38 8.54 -1.56 4.81
CA CYS A 38 7.88 -2.37 5.86
C CYS A 38 8.83 -3.42 6.45
N ALA A 39 9.62 -4.10 5.62
CA ALA A 39 10.62 -5.06 6.09
C ALA A 39 11.70 -4.39 6.96
N ALA A 40 12.20 -3.22 6.55
CA ALA A 40 13.17 -2.45 7.32
C ALA A 40 12.59 -2.00 8.68
N ILE A 41 11.32 -1.58 8.70
CA ILE A 41 10.62 -1.23 9.94
C ILE A 41 10.53 -2.45 10.88
N LEU A 42 10.22 -3.64 10.37
CA LEU A 42 10.20 -4.86 11.20
C LEU A 42 11.57 -5.18 11.80
N VAL A 43 12.64 -5.06 11.02
CA VAL A 43 14.02 -5.24 11.52
C VAL A 43 14.35 -4.19 12.58
N GLY A 44 13.99 -2.93 12.35
CA GLY A 44 14.16 -1.86 13.32
C GLY A 44 13.39 -2.11 14.61
N LEU A 45 12.14 -2.58 14.53
CA LEU A 45 11.33 -2.98 15.68
C LEU A 45 12.01 -4.10 16.47
N ALA A 46 12.52 -5.14 15.81
CA ALA A 46 13.23 -6.23 16.48
C ALA A 46 14.47 -5.72 17.25
N ALA A 47 15.22 -4.79 16.67
CA ALA A 47 16.37 -4.16 17.32
C ALA A 47 15.96 -3.32 18.55
N ILE A 48 14.91 -2.49 18.43
CA ILE A 48 14.40 -1.67 19.54
C ILE A 48 13.85 -2.55 20.66
N VAL A 49 13.13 -3.63 20.35
CA VAL A 49 12.63 -4.57 21.35
C VAL A 49 13.79 -5.20 22.13
N LYS A 50 14.81 -5.70 21.43
CA LYS A 50 15.99 -6.33 22.05
C LYS A 50 16.74 -5.37 22.98
N TRP A 51 16.92 -4.12 22.57
CA TRP A 51 17.72 -3.15 23.34
C TRP A 51 16.90 -2.42 24.41
N GLY A 52 15.73 -1.91 24.04
CA GLY A 52 14.95 -0.98 24.85
C GLY A 52 13.89 -1.65 25.70
N VAL A 53 13.23 -2.72 25.24
CA VAL A 53 12.11 -3.33 25.99
C VAL A 53 12.59 -4.35 27.03
N VAL A 54 13.68 -5.07 26.73
CA VAL A 54 14.26 -6.08 27.64
C VAL A 54 15.09 -5.45 28.76
N SER A 55 15.72 -4.29 28.51
CA SER A 55 16.46 -3.56 29.54
C SER A 55 15.52 -2.87 30.53
N ALA A 56 15.67 -3.13 31.83
CA ALA A 56 14.81 -2.54 32.86
C ALA A 56 14.92 -1.00 32.90
N GLU A 57 16.11 -0.44 32.67
CA GLU A 57 16.35 1.00 32.71
C GLU A 57 15.75 1.73 31.50
N LEU A 58 15.70 1.07 30.34
CA LEU A 58 15.22 1.67 29.09
C LEU A 58 13.80 1.24 28.72
N ARG A 59 13.15 0.41 29.53
CA ARG A 59 11.87 -0.24 29.22
C ARG A 59 10.83 0.73 28.68
N TRP A 60 10.60 1.84 29.37
CA TRP A 60 9.57 2.81 28.98
C TRP A 60 9.92 3.55 27.69
N ILE A 61 11.20 3.84 27.46
CA ILE A 61 11.69 4.46 26.22
C ILE A 61 11.50 3.48 25.06
N GLY A 62 11.92 2.22 25.24
CA GLY A 62 11.76 1.16 24.24
C GLY A 62 10.31 0.90 23.89
N VAL A 63 9.43 0.78 24.91
CA VAL A 63 7.99 0.61 24.72
C VAL A 63 7.40 1.79 23.93
N THR A 64 7.70 3.02 24.32
CA THR A 64 7.17 4.21 23.65
C THR A 64 7.63 4.28 22.19
N ALA A 65 8.91 3.98 21.92
CA ALA A 65 9.46 3.93 20.57
C ALA A 65 8.78 2.86 19.70
N VAL A 66 8.55 1.66 20.24
CA VAL A 66 7.84 0.57 19.54
C VAL A 66 6.41 0.99 19.22
N VAL A 67 5.68 1.60 20.17
CA VAL A 67 4.30 2.05 19.95
C VAL A 67 4.23 3.09 18.85
N LEU A 68 5.06 4.14 18.92
CA LEU A 68 5.10 5.19 17.91
C LEU A 68 5.43 4.63 16.53
N LEU A 69 6.46 3.78 16.43
CA LEU A 69 6.88 3.20 15.17
C LEU A 69 5.81 2.29 14.58
N CYS A 70 5.13 1.48 15.38
CA CYS A 70 4.01 0.64 14.92
C CYS A 70 2.81 1.47 14.44
N MET A 71 2.46 2.56 15.15
CA MET A 71 1.38 3.45 14.70
C MET A 71 1.72 4.10 13.35
N MET A 72 2.95 4.60 13.20
CA MET A 72 3.43 5.14 11.92
C MET A 72 3.40 4.08 10.81
N ALA A 73 3.82 2.85 11.11
CA ALA A 73 3.81 1.75 10.16
C ALA A 73 2.39 1.34 9.72
N VAL A 74 1.42 1.36 10.64
CA VAL A 74 0.00 1.12 10.32
C VAL A 74 -0.53 2.20 9.38
N LEU A 75 -0.25 3.48 9.67
CA LEU A 75 -0.64 4.59 8.80
C LEU A 75 0.02 4.49 7.42
N PHE A 76 1.30 4.12 7.38
CA PHE A 76 2.02 3.88 6.14
C PHE A 76 1.38 2.76 5.31
N CYS A 77 0.95 1.65 5.93
CA CYS A 77 0.23 0.59 5.23
C CYS A 77 -1.10 1.08 4.64
N GLN A 78 -1.82 1.98 5.34
CA GLN A 78 -3.05 2.56 4.78
C GLN A 78 -2.76 3.46 3.58
N LEU A 79 -1.69 4.27 3.65
CA LEU A 79 -1.25 5.08 2.52
C LEU A 79 -0.87 4.21 1.32
N TRP A 80 -0.15 3.11 1.55
CA TRP A 80 0.19 2.14 0.51
C TRP A 80 -1.07 1.56 -0.16
N ILE A 81 -2.09 1.16 0.63
CA ILE A 81 -3.37 0.67 0.08
C ILE A 81 -4.04 1.75 -0.79
N ALA A 82 -4.01 3.02 -0.36
CA ALA A 82 -4.55 4.13 -1.13
C ALA A 82 -3.79 4.31 -2.45
N GLN A 83 -2.45 4.28 -2.44
CA GLN A 83 -1.61 4.37 -3.63
C GLN A 83 -1.92 3.27 -4.65
N ILE A 84 -2.01 2.01 -4.22
CA ILE A 84 -2.36 0.88 -5.11
C ILE A 84 -3.69 1.15 -5.82
N ARG A 85 -4.69 1.62 -5.07
CA ARG A 85 -6.01 1.92 -5.62
C ARG A 85 -5.94 3.06 -6.63
N ASP A 86 -5.19 4.11 -6.34
CA ASP A 86 -5.11 5.28 -7.21
C ASP A 86 -4.36 4.96 -8.51
N PHE A 87 -3.28 4.17 -8.44
CA PHE A 87 -2.61 3.63 -9.63
C PHE A 87 -3.55 2.76 -10.46
N LYS A 88 -4.33 1.88 -9.81
CA LYS A 88 -5.27 1.02 -10.52
C LYS A 88 -6.32 1.84 -11.28
N LYS A 89 -6.93 2.84 -10.62
CA LYS A 89 -7.91 3.73 -11.26
C LYS A 89 -7.34 4.47 -12.46
N LEU A 90 -6.14 5.02 -12.31
CA LEU A 90 -5.45 5.70 -13.41
C LEU A 90 -5.21 4.75 -14.58
N ASN A 91 -4.76 3.53 -14.29
CA ASN A 91 -4.47 2.52 -15.31
C ASN A 91 -5.75 2.03 -16.01
N ASP A 92 -6.82 1.77 -15.24
CA ASP A 92 -8.12 1.36 -15.77
C ASP A 92 -8.67 2.44 -16.72
N ALA A 93 -8.62 3.72 -16.34
CA ALA A 93 -9.02 4.85 -17.19
C ALA A 93 -8.17 4.95 -18.48
N LYS A 94 -6.85 4.77 -18.38
CA LYS A 94 -5.93 4.77 -19.53
C LYS A 94 -6.22 3.64 -20.51
N PHE A 95 -6.42 2.42 -20.00
CA PHE A 95 -6.75 1.26 -20.84
C PHE A 95 -8.12 1.41 -21.51
N GLU A 96 -9.09 2.03 -20.85
CA GLU A 96 -10.38 2.33 -21.47
C GLU A 96 -10.21 3.30 -22.65
N VAL A 97 -9.45 4.38 -22.49
CA VAL A 97 -9.15 5.32 -23.58
C VAL A 97 -8.37 4.64 -24.72
N LEU A 98 -7.38 3.81 -24.41
CA LEU A 98 -6.65 3.01 -25.41
C LEU A 98 -7.59 2.09 -26.21
N ASN A 99 -8.51 1.39 -25.53
CA ASN A 99 -9.48 0.51 -26.18
C ASN A 99 -10.43 1.27 -27.11
N GLN A 100 -10.76 2.52 -26.79
CA GLN A 100 -11.57 3.38 -27.66
C GLN A 100 -10.76 3.91 -28.86
N MET A 101 -9.46 4.16 -28.69
CA MET A 101 -8.58 4.61 -29.78
C MET A 101 -8.28 3.50 -30.78
N ALA A 102 -8.07 2.26 -30.30
CA ALA A 102 -7.64 1.13 -31.11
C ALA A 102 -8.46 0.87 -32.40
N PRO A 103 -9.81 0.88 -32.39
CA PRO A 103 -10.60 0.65 -33.61
C PRO A 103 -10.57 1.80 -34.62
N LEU A 104 -10.10 2.99 -34.22
CA LEU A 104 -10.10 4.20 -35.02
C LEU A 104 -8.72 4.47 -35.66
N LEU A 105 -7.73 3.61 -35.41
CA LEU A 105 -6.36 3.80 -35.88
C LEU A 105 -6.27 3.72 -37.40
N ASP A 106 -5.60 4.71 -37.99
CA ASP A 106 -5.08 4.60 -39.35
C ASP A 106 -3.65 4.08 -39.35
N PHE A 107 -3.38 3.19 -40.30
CA PHE A 107 -2.03 2.70 -40.56
C PHE A 107 -1.51 3.15 -41.93
N ASP A 108 -2.29 3.92 -42.71
CA ASP A 108 -1.89 4.40 -44.02
C ASP A 108 -0.96 5.64 -43.91
N PRO A 109 0.35 5.51 -44.21
CA PRO A 109 1.28 6.63 -44.15
C PRO A 109 1.08 7.65 -45.28
N SER A 110 0.23 7.36 -46.28
CA SER A 110 0.07 8.18 -47.48
C SER A 110 -1.00 9.27 -47.39
N ASN A 111 -1.80 9.34 -46.31
CA ASN A 111 -2.85 10.35 -46.10
C ASN A 111 -2.81 11.06 -44.72
N PRO A 112 -1.74 11.82 -44.40
CA PRO A 112 -1.59 12.48 -43.09
C PRO A 112 -2.66 13.56 -42.80
N SER A 113 -3.35 14.08 -43.82
CA SER A 113 -4.30 15.20 -43.70
C SER A 113 -5.67 14.83 -43.11
N ARG A 114 -5.97 13.54 -42.90
CA ARG A 114 -7.24 13.07 -42.30
C ARG A 114 -7.16 12.83 -40.80
N VAL A 115 -5.97 12.92 -40.22
CA VAL A 115 -5.71 12.54 -38.84
C VAL A 115 -6.14 13.66 -37.88
N ARG A 116 -7.00 13.34 -36.93
CA ARG A 116 -7.35 14.22 -35.80
C ARG A 116 -6.87 13.61 -34.49
N SER A 117 -6.45 14.48 -33.56
CA SER A 117 -6.10 14.05 -32.21
C SER A 117 -7.35 13.53 -31.48
N TYR A 118 -7.20 12.41 -30.74
CA TYR A 118 -8.25 11.89 -29.86
C TYR A 118 -8.44 12.72 -28.59
N GLN A 119 -7.45 13.58 -28.28
CA GLN A 119 -7.30 14.24 -26.98
C GLN A 119 -7.31 13.21 -25.82
N PRO A 120 -6.43 12.18 -25.86
CA PRO A 120 -6.53 11.04 -24.96
C PRO A 120 -6.39 11.42 -23.49
N PHE A 121 -5.56 12.42 -23.19
CA PHE A 121 -5.38 12.93 -21.81
C PHE A 121 -6.61 13.66 -21.27
N GLU A 122 -7.35 14.38 -22.11
CA GLU A 122 -8.58 15.06 -21.67
C GLU A 122 -9.69 14.05 -21.40
N ARG A 123 -9.80 13.02 -22.25
CA ARG A 123 -10.74 11.91 -22.04
C ARG A 123 -10.40 11.10 -20.80
N GLU A 124 -9.11 10.81 -20.56
CA GLU A 124 -8.63 10.22 -19.31
C GLU A 124 -9.03 11.06 -18.09
N TRP A 125 -8.80 12.38 -18.15
CA TRP A 125 -9.13 13.28 -17.06
C TRP A 125 -10.63 13.33 -16.77
N ASN A 126 -11.44 13.43 -17.82
CA ASN A 126 -12.90 13.40 -17.70
C ASN A 126 -13.36 12.06 -17.12
N ARG A 127 -12.76 10.95 -17.55
CA ARG A 127 -13.07 9.63 -17.01
C ARG A 127 -12.74 9.51 -15.53
N LEU A 128 -11.57 10.00 -15.10
CA LEU A 128 -11.18 10.04 -13.70
C LEU A 128 -12.10 10.94 -12.86
N LYS A 129 -12.60 12.05 -13.42
CA LYS A 129 -13.60 12.90 -12.78
C LYS A 129 -14.94 12.19 -12.62
N ASP A 130 -15.41 11.51 -13.66
CA ASP A 130 -16.67 10.75 -13.63
C ASP A 130 -16.57 9.62 -12.62
N GLU A 131 -15.48 8.86 -12.63
CA GLU A 131 -15.20 7.87 -11.61
C GLU A 131 -15.05 8.49 -10.23
N GLY A 132 -14.47 9.68 -10.11
CA GLY A 132 -14.33 10.41 -8.86
C GLY A 132 -15.69 10.84 -8.30
N ALA A 133 -16.57 11.36 -9.15
CA ALA A 133 -17.94 11.77 -8.81
C ALA A 133 -18.79 10.56 -8.43
N VAL A 134 -18.76 9.51 -9.26
CA VAL A 134 -19.43 8.24 -8.99
C VAL A 134 -18.86 7.58 -7.76
N ASN A 135 -17.53 7.54 -7.58
CA ASN A 135 -16.90 6.97 -6.38
C ASN A 135 -17.11 7.82 -5.12
N LYS A 136 -17.33 9.13 -5.21
CA LYS A 136 -17.67 9.98 -4.04
C LYS A 136 -19.08 9.69 -3.55
N VAL A 137 -20.03 9.54 -4.48
CA VAL A 137 -21.40 9.08 -4.19
C VAL A 137 -21.41 7.63 -3.72
N ARG A 138 -20.61 6.76 -4.35
CA ARG A 138 -20.46 5.34 -4.01
C ARG A 138 -19.71 5.13 -2.68
N LYS A 139 -18.69 5.91 -2.33
CA LYS A 139 -17.96 5.80 -1.04
C LYS A 139 -18.85 6.06 0.18
N LEU A 140 -19.91 6.87 0.03
CA LEU A 140 -20.91 7.06 1.07
C LEU A 140 -21.79 5.80 1.27
N ASN A 141 -21.90 4.92 0.26
CA ASN A 141 -22.72 3.71 0.29
C ASN A 141 -21.93 2.38 0.28
N ILE A 142 -20.64 2.39 -0.03
CA ILE A 142 -19.88 1.20 -0.48
C ILE A 142 -18.53 1.15 0.24
N ILE A 143 -18.58 0.76 1.50
CA ILE A 143 -17.47 0.10 2.19
C ILE A 143 -17.25 -1.33 1.61
N ALA A 144 -18.14 -1.81 0.75
CA ALA A 144 -18.12 -3.15 0.19
C ALA A 144 -18.23 -3.13 -1.34
N LEU A 145 -17.13 -3.28 -2.08
CA LEU A 145 -17.02 -4.27 -3.17
C LEU A 145 -15.68 -4.21 -3.91
N LYS A 146 -14.93 -5.29 -3.71
CA LYS A 146 -14.21 -6.10 -4.72
C LYS A 146 -13.34 -5.33 -5.73
N SER A 147 -12.10 -5.05 -5.34
CA SER A 147 -10.97 -4.98 -6.28
C SER A 147 -9.95 -6.05 -5.89
N SER A 148 -9.60 -6.94 -6.83
CA SER A 148 -8.62 -8.03 -6.75
C SER A 148 -7.80 -8.08 -5.45
N HIS A 149 -8.16 -8.99 -4.54
CA HIS A 149 -7.65 -9.06 -3.16
C HIS A 149 -6.13 -9.25 -3.05
N MET A 150 -5.46 -9.71 -4.12
CA MET A 150 -4.08 -10.19 -4.04
C MET A 150 -3.05 -9.06 -3.87
N GLU A 151 -3.19 -7.94 -4.59
CA GLU A 151 -2.24 -6.81 -4.45
C GLU A 151 -2.41 -6.06 -3.12
N GLN A 152 -3.65 -6.00 -2.61
CA GLN A 152 -3.95 -5.38 -1.31
C GLN A 152 -3.67 -6.32 -0.13
N PHE A 153 -3.39 -7.60 -0.40
CA PHE A 153 -3.13 -8.58 0.64
C PHE A 153 -1.83 -8.26 1.39
N ILE A 154 -0.77 -7.92 0.66
CA ILE A 154 0.56 -7.64 1.24
C ILE A 154 0.52 -6.49 2.26
N PRO A 155 0.04 -5.26 1.91
CA PRO A 155 -0.02 -4.18 2.89
C PRO A 155 -0.95 -4.49 4.06
N ARG A 156 -2.05 -5.24 3.85
CA ARG A 156 -2.91 -5.68 4.95
C ARG A 156 -2.23 -6.68 5.87
N ALA A 157 -1.43 -7.60 5.34
CA ALA A 157 -0.67 -8.55 6.14
C ALA A 157 0.34 -7.81 7.04
N PHE A 158 1.10 -6.85 6.49
CA PHE A 158 1.98 -5.99 7.30
C PHE A 158 1.21 -5.18 8.35
N GLN A 159 0.09 -4.58 7.96
CA GLN A 159 -0.77 -3.85 8.89
C GLN A 159 -1.22 -4.72 10.07
N LEU A 160 -1.64 -5.96 9.81
CA LEU A 160 -2.03 -6.92 10.85
C LEU A 160 -0.85 -7.28 11.75
N VAL A 161 0.36 -7.46 11.20
CA VAL A 161 1.57 -7.72 11.99
C VAL A 161 1.85 -6.55 12.93
N PHE A 162 1.81 -5.30 12.46
CA PHE A 162 2.06 -4.13 13.32
C PHE A 162 0.98 -3.96 14.41
N ILE A 163 -0.28 -4.24 14.08
CA ILE A 163 -1.37 -4.26 15.07
C ILE A 163 -1.16 -5.37 16.10
N ALA A 164 -0.76 -6.57 15.66
CA ALA A 164 -0.50 -7.69 16.55
C ALA A 164 0.67 -7.38 17.51
N VAL A 165 1.72 -6.71 17.04
CA VAL A 165 2.83 -6.24 17.90
C VAL A 165 2.33 -5.25 18.95
N LEU A 166 1.47 -4.28 18.57
CA LEU A 166 0.88 -3.35 19.53
C LEU A 166 0.06 -4.08 20.60
N VAL A 167 -0.79 -5.02 20.19
CA VAL A 167 -1.61 -5.83 21.10
C VAL A 167 -0.75 -6.70 22.01
N ALA A 168 0.29 -7.34 21.49
CA ALA A 168 1.21 -8.13 22.31
C ALA A 168 1.94 -7.26 23.35
N LEU A 169 2.32 -6.05 22.98
CA LEU A 169 2.99 -5.11 23.88
C LEU A 169 2.06 -4.63 25.01
N THR A 170 0.78 -4.38 24.73
CA THR A 170 -0.17 -4.02 25.79
C THR A 170 -0.32 -5.16 26.80
N PHE A 171 -0.45 -6.40 26.34
CA PHE A 171 -0.47 -7.57 27.24
C PHE A 171 0.80 -7.70 28.06
N LEU A 172 1.98 -7.43 27.50
CA LEU A 172 3.25 -7.51 28.22
C LEU A 172 3.41 -6.41 29.30
N ILE A 173 2.76 -5.25 29.11
CA ILE A 173 2.74 -4.18 30.11
C ILE A 173 1.69 -4.47 31.20
N LEU A 174 0.54 -5.02 30.83
CA LEU A 174 -0.57 -5.35 31.73
C LEU A 174 -0.38 -6.65 32.51
N ALA A 175 0.53 -7.53 32.07
CA ALA A 175 0.81 -8.78 32.75
C ALA A 175 1.35 -8.50 34.17
N PRO A 176 0.77 -9.14 35.21
CA PRO A 176 1.27 -8.98 36.57
C PRO A 176 2.73 -9.47 36.64
N PRO A 177 3.58 -8.83 37.47
CA PRO A 177 4.95 -9.29 37.66
C PRO A 177 4.90 -10.74 38.14
N THR A 178 5.47 -11.65 37.35
CA THR A 178 5.61 -13.06 37.70
C THR A 178 6.23 -13.18 39.09
N LEU A 179 5.59 -13.96 39.96
CA LEU A 179 6.01 -14.18 41.35
C LEU A 179 7.51 -14.53 41.43
N PRO A 180 8.25 -14.00 42.42
CA PRO A 180 9.64 -14.36 42.62
C PRO A 180 9.73 -15.87 42.86
N ILE A 181 10.51 -16.55 42.03
CA ILE A 181 10.91 -17.94 42.26
C ILE A 181 11.64 -17.95 43.60
N SER A 182 10.99 -18.46 44.66
CA SER A 182 11.66 -18.62 45.95
C SER A 182 12.87 -19.53 45.74
N PRO A 183 14.10 -19.16 46.14
CA PRO A 183 15.23 -20.06 46.06
C PRO A 183 14.92 -21.31 46.90
N PRO A 184 15.33 -22.52 46.46
CA PRO A 184 15.12 -23.73 47.23
C PRO A 184 15.77 -23.57 48.60
N SER A 185 14.95 -23.75 49.65
CA SER A 185 15.38 -23.76 51.05
C SER A 185 16.60 -24.66 51.21
N LYS A 186 17.77 -24.07 51.50
CA LYS A 186 18.96 -24.83 51.87
C LYS A 186 18.67 -25.47 53.22
N ALA A 187 18.37 -26.77 53.21
CA ALA A 187 18.32 -27.57 54.42
C ALA A 187 19.68 -27.50 55.13
N ILE A 188 19.68 -26.98 56.36
CA ILE A 188 20.85 -26.94 57.25
C ILE A 188 21.13 -28.39 57.69
N PRO A 189 22.32 -28.96 57.43
CA PRO A 189 22.66 -30.26 57.99
C PRO A 189 22.82 -30.13 59.51
N LYS A 190 22.03 -30.91 60.26
CA LYS A 190 22.17 -31.05 61.72
C LYS A 190 23.59 -31.57 62.02
N ALA A 191 24.28 -30.85 62.91
CA ALA A 191 25.56 -31.26 63.48
C ALA A 191 25.43 -32.65 64.13
N VAL A 192 26.34 -33.55 63.76
CA VAL A 192 26.58 -34.81 64.48
C VAL A 192 27.47 -34.48 65.66
N ARG A 193 27.00 -34.92 66.83
CA ARG A 193 27.59 -34.70 68.15
C ARG A 193 28.70 -35.72 68.42
#